data_AF-A0A4S4FIK5-F1
#
_entry.id   AF-A0A4S4FIK5-F1
#
_cell.length_a   1.000
_cell.length_b   1.000
_cell.length_c   1.000
_cell.angle_alpha   90.00
_cell.angle_beta   90.00
_cell.angle_gamma   90.00
#
_symmetry.space_group_name_H-M   'P 1'
#
loop_
_entity.id
_entity.type
_entity.pdbx_description
1 polymer ?
#
loop_
_entity_poly.entity_id
_entity_poly.type
_entity_poly.pdbx_seq_one_letter_code
_entity_poly.pdbx_strand_id
1 'polypeptide(L)'
;MVVLGPTTPQSGVSAPSADLCLPQRSRPSTPGIWWLGTHGGAGESTLASVVPGSQSADHAWPITSPSARVMLIARSNLNGLLSAQRAATDWASGSLPGVDLVGLLLVEDSPGRSPRGIRDLERLVGGGVPRVWTLPWVESWRAAPASAQGLSPRVRRSLALLPVFPVA
;
A
#
# COMPACT_ATOMS: atom_id res chain seq x y z
N MET A 1 -15.57 4.07 -2.75
CA MET A 1 -16.15 2.72 -2.72
C MET A 1 -15.17 1.84 -1.98
N VAL A 2 -15.58 1.24 -0.86
CA VAL A 2 -14.74 0.26 -0.17
C VAL A 2 -14.93 -1.05 -0.90
N VAL A 3 -13.95 -1.47 -1.70
CA VAL A 3 -13.88 -2.86 -2.18
C VAL A 3 -13.28 -3.67 -1.05
N LEU A 4 -14.00 -4.71 -0.63
CA LEU A 4 -13.53 -5.69 0.34
C LEU A 4 -13.13 -6.95 -0.43
N GLY A 5 -11.93 -7.45 -0.16
CA GLY A 5 -11.41 -8.68 -0.72
C GLY A 5 -10.98 -9.65 0.40
N PRO A 6 -10.13 -10.63 0.10
CA PRO A 6 -9.68 -11.61 1.08
C PRO A 6 -8.89 -10.96 2.23
N THR A 7 -9.12 -11.41 3.46
CA THR A 7 -8.41 -10.93 4.66
C THR A 7 -7.24 -11.83 5.08
N THR A 8 -7.09 -12.98 4.42
CA THR A 8 -6.02 -13.95 4.62
C THR A 8 -5.45 -14.39 3.28
N PRO A 9 -4.22 -14.92 3.22
CA PRO A 9 -3.72 -15.61 2.05
C PRO A 9 -4.70 -16.67 1.54
N GLN A 10 -4.71 -16.90 0.22
CA GLN A 10 -5.71 -17.70 -0.48
C GLN A 10 -5.11 -19.04 -0.92
N SER A 11 -5.74 -20.13 -0.51
CA SER A 11 -5.35 -21.48 -0.94
C SER A 11 -5.47 -21.60 -2.47
N GLY A 12 -4.41 -22.08 -3.12
CA GLY A 12 -4.39 -22.28 -4.58
C GLY A 12 -3.83 -21.10 -5.39
N VAL A 13 -3.44 -19.99 -4.75
CA VAL A 13 -2.66 -18.94 -5.41
C VAL A 13 -1.18 -19.34 -5.40
N SER A 14 -0.60 -19.55 -6.59
CA SER A 14 0.84 -19.75 -6.72
C SER A 14 1.59 -18.44 -6.51
N ALA A 15 2.73 -18.50 -5.82
CA ALA A 15 3.64 -17.37 -5.74
C ALA A 15 4.07 -16.93 -7.15
N PRO A 16 4.25 -15.62 -7.39
CA PRO A 16 4.87 -15.14 -8.62
C PRO A 16 6.27 -15.75 -8.81
N SER A 17 6.78 -15.71 -10.05
CA SER A 17 8.20 -15.98 -10.29
C SER A 17 9.07 -15.08 -9.41
N ALA A 18 10.20 -15.58 -8.92
CA ALA A 18 11.02 -14.89 -7.93
C ALA A 18 11.51 -13.49 -8.38
N ASP A 19 11.66 -13.28 -9.69
CA ASP A 19 12.01 -11.98 -10.30
C ASP A 19 10.89 -10.94 -10.23
N LEU A 20 9.65 -11.38 -9.99
CA LEU A 20 8.47 -10.53 -9.85
C LEU A 20 8.06 -10.31 -8.39
N CYS A 21 8.60 -11.08 -7.45
CA CYS A 21 8.37 -10.89 -6.03
C CYS A 21 9.15 -9.67 -5.50
N LEU A 22 8.56 -8.98 -4.52
CA LEU A 22 9.32 -7.98 -3.78
C LEU A 22 10.31 -8.70 -2.84
N PRO A 23 11.51 -8.15 -2.62
CA PRO A 23 12.45 -8.72 -1.65
C PRO A 23 11.82 -8.83 -0.26
N GLN A 24 12.26 -9.81 0.52
CA GLN A 24 11.94 -9.89 1.95
C GLN A 24 13.13 -9.36 2.76
N ARG A 25 12.88 -8.55 3.80
CA ARG A 25 13.93 -8.01 4.67
C ARG A 25 13.53 -8.12 6.13
N SER A 26 14.41 -8.72 6.93
CA SER A 26 14.28 -8.70 8.38
C SER A 26 14.36 -7.27 8.90
N ARG A 27 13.41 -6.87 9.74
CA ARG A 27 13.36 -5.54 10.35
C ARG A 27 13.35 -5.66 11.88
N PRO A 28 14.16 -4.86 12.60
CA PRO A 28 14.21 -4.91 14.06
C PRO A 28 13.07 -4.15 14.74
N SER A 29 12.36 -3.27 14.01
CA SER A 29 11.26 -2.46 14.52
C SER A 29 9.89 -3.03 14.13
N THR A 30 8.87 -2.72 14.92
CA THR A 30 7.46 -3.04 14.66
C THR A 30 6.61 -1.77 14.76
N PRO A 31 6.68 -0.87 13.76
CA PRO A 31 5.81 0.30 13.70
C PRO A 31 4.33 -0.11 13.67
N GLY A 32 3.44 0.83 13.96
CA GLY A 32 1.99 0.59 13.86
C GLY A 32 1.55 0.17 12.45
N ILE A 33 2.27 0.65 11.43
CA ILE A 33 2.16 0.18 10.06
C ILE A 33 3.47 0.33 9.28
N TRP A 34 3.72 -0.60 8.36
CA TRP A 34 4.70 -0.51 7.30
C TRP A 34 4.06 -0.05 6.00
N TRP A 35 4.62 0.97 5.39
CA TRP A 35 4.26 1.44 4.05
C TRP A 35 5.13 0.72 3.03
N LEU A 36 4.55 -0.22 2.28
CA LEU A 36 5.26 -0.95 1.23
C LEU A 36 4.88 -0.41 -0.15
N GLY A 37 5.75 0.40 -0.73
CA GLY A 37 5.66 0.81 -2.13
C GLY A 37 5.90 -0.38 -3.05
N THR A 38 4.96 -0.67 -3.95
CA THR A 38 5.09 -1.81 -4.88
C THR A 38 5.93 -1.49 -6.11
N HIS A 39 6.31 -0.21 -6.27
CA HIS A 39 7.15 0.30 -7.35
C HIS A 39 7.88 1.57 -6.93
N GLY A 40 8.95 1.94 -7.65
CA GLY A 40 9.66 3.20 -7.43
C GLY A 40 8.73 4.41 -7.52
N GLY A 41 8.82 5.33 -6.55
CA GLY A 41 7.98 6.53 -6.50
C GLY A 41 6.52 6.31 -6.09
N ALA A 42 6.19 5.18 -5.43
CA ALA A 42 4.85 4.90 -4.93
C ALA A 42 4.39 5.87 -3.81
N GLY A 43 5.32 6.40 -3.01
CA GLY A 43 5.03 7.36 -1.94
C GLY A 43 5.15 6.81 -0.51
N GLU A 44 5.82 5.67 -0.30
CA GLU A 44 6.02 5.10 1.04
C GLU A 44 6.81 6.01 1.99
N SER A 45 7.90 6.65 1.52
CA SER A 45 8.68 7.60 2.33
C SER A 45 7.89 8.87 2.65
N THR A 46 7.05 9.32 1.70
CA THR A 46 6.13 10.45 1.88
C THR A 46 5.08 10.15 2.95
N LEU A 47 4.51 8.94 2.96
CA LEU A 47 3.53 8.56 3.96
C LEU A 47 4.17 8.35 5.34
N ALA A 48 5.36 7.77 5.39
CA ALA A 48 6.15 7.66 6.61
C ALA A 48 6.47 9.04 7.23
N SER A 49 6.68 10.08 6.41
CA SER A 49 6.98 11.43 6.92
C SER A 49 5.75 12.18 7.47
N VAL A 50 4.53 11.79 7.07
CA VAL A 50 3.30 12.49 7.46
C VAL A 50 2.40 11.71 8.41
N VAL A 51 2.63 10.40 8.58
CA VAL A 51 1.90 9.54 9.52
C VAL A 51 2.82 9.12 10.67
N PRO A 52 2.67 9.69 11.88
CA PRO A 52 3.47 9.31 13.03
C PRO A 52 3.32 7.83 13.40
N GLY A 53 4.40 7.21 13.89
CA GLY A 53 4.39 5.81 14.31
C GLY A 53 4.40 4.78 13.17
N SER A 54 4.61 5.23 11.93
CA SER A 54 4.72 4.39 10.73
C SER A 54 6.13 4.44 10.13
N GLN A 55 6.49 3.48 9.27
CA GLN A 55 7.79 3.45 8.58
C GLN A 55 7.66 2.99 7.12
N SER A 56 8.59 3.43 6.26
CA SER A 56 8.74 2.90 4.90
C SER A 56 9.33 1.50 4.93
N ALA A 57 8.89 0.63 4.04
CA ALA A 57 9.39 -0.72 3.91
C ALA A 57 10.56 -0.83 2.91
N ASP A 58 10.92 0.26 2.23
CA ASP A 58 12.00 0.38 1.24
C ASP A 58 11.83 -0.62 0.09
N HIS A 59 10.60 -0.76 -0.41
CA HIS A 59 10.25 -1.70 -1.49
C HIS A 59 10.56 -3.17 -1.15
N ALA A 60 10.49 -3.55 0.12
CA ALA A 60 10.68 -4.94 0.56
C ALA A 60 9.65 -5.34 1.62
N TRP A 61 9.14 -6.56 1.54
CA TRP A 61 8.30 -7.14 2.58
C TRP A 61 9.07 -7.15 3.92
N PRO A 62 8.55 -6.47 4.95
CA PRO A 62 9.16 -6.47 6.28
C PRO A 62 8.84 -7.81 6.96
N ILE A 63 9.90 -8.50 7.39
CA ILE A 63 9.79 -9.70 8.23
C ILE A 63 10.17 -9.29 9.66
N THR A 64 9.20 -9.30 10.56
CA THR A 64 9.34 -8.90 11.97
C THR A 64 8.78 -9.98 12.89
N SER A 65 9.09 -9.87 14.19
CA SER A 65 8.48 -10.69 15.23
C SER A 65 7.64 -9.78 16.16
N PRO A 66 6.38 -10.11 16.48
CA PRO A 66 5.66 -11.33 16.09
C PRO A 66 5.08 -11.29 14.66
N SER A 67 4.73 -10.11 14.15
CA SER A 67 4.23 -9.91 12.78
C SER A 67 4.44 -8.46 12.31
N ALA A 68 4.34 -8.23 11.01
CA ALA A 68 4.42 -6.93 10.37
C ALA A 68 3.07 -6.55 9.77
N ARG A 69 2.47 -5.46 10.26
CA ARG A 69 1.28 -4.86 9.63
C ARG A 69 1.70 -4.06 8.41
N VAL A 70 1.24 -4.43 7.23
CA VAL A 70 1.69 -3.84 5.96
C VAL A 70 0.53 -3.20 5.22
N MET A 71 0.70 -1.95 4.76
CA MET A 71 -0.14 -1.34 3.74
C MET A 71 0.64 -1.30 2.43
N LEU A 72 0.12 -1.91 1.38
CA LEU A 72 0.65 -1.74 0.02
C LEU A 72 0.32 -0.34 -0.48
N ILE A 73 1.25 0.26 -1.21
CA ILE A 73 1.06 1.56 -1.86
C ILE A 73 1.39 1.43 -3.33
N ALA A 74 0.50 1.96 -4.16
CA ALA A 74 0.72 2.10 -5.58
C ALA A 74 0.10 3.39 -6.11
N ARG A 75 0.66 3.91 -7.20
CA ARG A 75 0.01 4.96 -7.98
C ARG A 75 -1.12 4.38 -8.82
N SER A 76 -2.19 5.14 -9.01
CA SER A 76 -3.33 4.77 -9.87
C SER A 76 -3.03 4.86 -11.37
N ASN A 77 -1.90 4.33 -11.80
CA ASN A 77 -1.50 4.21 -13.20
C ASN A 77 -1.25 2.73 -13.55
N LEU A 78 -1.10 2.43 -14.84
CA LEU A 78 -0.97 1.05 -15.32
C LEU A 78 0.17 0.30 -14.61
N ASN A 79 1.38 0.87 -14.56
CA ASN A 79 2.54 0.22 -13.97
C ASN A 79 2.35 0.01 -12.46
N GLY A 80 1.83 1.03 -11.75
CA GLY A 80 1.59 0.94 -10.33
C GLY A 80 0.56 -0.13 -9.97
N LEU A 81 -0.52 -0.22 -10.74
CA LEU A 81 -1.56 -1.22 -10.54
C LEU A 81 -1.09 -2.64 -10.85
N LEU A 82 -0.27 -2.83 -11.90
CA LEU A 82 0.34 -4.14 -12.19
C LEU A 82 1.34 -4.56 -11.11
N SER A 83 2.15 -3.61 -10.60
CA SER A 83 3.02 -3.86 -9.45
C SER A 83 2.22 -4.20 -8.19
N ALA A 84 1.11 -3.51 -7.92
CA ALA A 84 0.21 -3.82 -6.83
C ALA A 84 -0.41 -5.21 -6.96
N GLN A 85 -0.80 -5.60 -8.18
CA GLN A 85 -1.31 -6.94 -8.46
C GLN A 85 -0.27 -8.01 -8.09
N ARG A 86 0.99 -7.84 -8.52
CA ARG A 86 2.07 -8.80 -8.20
C ARG A 86 2.31 -8.92 -6.71
N ALA A 87 2.36 -7.79 -6.00
CA ALA A 87 2.50 -7.79 -4.54
C ALA A 87 1.29 -8.44 -3.84
N ALA A 88 0.07 -8.19 -4.32
CA ALA A 88 -1.12 -8.85 -3.80
C ALA A 88 -1.09 -10.37 -4.03
N THR A 89 -0.62 -10.83 -5.20
CA THR A 89 -0.42 -12.25 -5.50
C THR A 89 0.65 -12.88 -4.60
N ASP A 90 1.77 -12.19 -4.38
CA ASP A 90 2.84 -12.64 -3.49
C ASP A 90 2.30 -12.88 -2.07
N TRP A 91 1.59 -11.90 -1.50
CA TRP A 91 0.90 -12.08 -0.21
C TRP A 91 -0.15 -13.20 -0.24
N ALA A 92 -0.99 -13.22 -1.27
CA ALA A 92 -2.07 -14.20 -1.38
C ALA A 92 -1.54 -15.64 -1.49
N SER A 93 -0.31 -15.84 -1.97
CA SER A 93 0.31 -17.17 -2.05
C SER A 93 0.66 -17.80 -0.69
N GLY A 94 0.70 -16.99 0.38
CA GLY A 94 1.09 -17.45 1.72
C GLY A 94 2.61 -17.59 1.91
N SER A 95 3.42 -17.09 0.97
CA SER A 95 4.90 -17.10 1.04
C SER A 95 5.50 -16.16 2.09
N LEU A 96 4.67 -15.34 2.75
CA LEU A 96 5.05 -14.26 3.66
C LEU A 96 4.55 -14.52 5.09
N PRO A 97 5.14 -15.47 5.82
CA PRO A 97 4.74 -15.74 7.20
C PRO A 97 4.95 -14.49 8.08
N GLY A 98 3.97 -14.19 8.92
CA GLY A 98 4.02 -13.03 9.81
C GLY A 98 3.75 -11.69 9.13
N VAL A 99 3.26 -11.65 7.89
CA VAL A 99 2.77 -10.41 7.25
C VAL A 99 1.26 -10.28 7.40
N ASP A 100 0.83 -9.29 8.16
CA ASP A 100 -0.56 -8.89 8.31
C ASP A 100 -0.87 -7.79 7.29
N LEU A 101 -1.33 -8.19 6.09
CA LEU A 101 -1.72 -7.23 5.07
C LEU A 101 -2.98 -6.48 5.51
N VAL A 102 -2.87 -5.15 5.63
CA VAL A 102 -3.96 -4.24 5.98
C VAL A 102 -4.79 -3.90 4.74
N GLY A 103 -4.15 -3.79 3.58
CA GLY A 103 -4.79 -3.51 2.30
C GLY A 103 -3.89 -2.72 1.34
N LEU A 104 -4.54 -2.00 0.42
CA LEU A 104 -3.90 -1.21 -0.63
C LEU A 104 -4.33 0.26 -0.56
N LEU A 105 -3.36 1.16 -0.49
CA LEU A 105 -3.54 2.59 -0.65
C LEU A 105 -3.16 3.01 -2.07
N LEU A 106 -4.15 3.38 -2.86
CA LEU A 106 -3.96 3.94 -4.19
C LEU A 106 -3.73 5.45 -4.09
N VAL A 107 -2.58 5.92 -4.53
CA VAL A 107 -2.28 7.35 -4.64
C VAL A 107 -2.63 7.81 -6.04
N GLU A 108 -3.55 8.76 -6.17
CA GLU A 108 -3.96 9.29 -7.48
C GLU A 108 -2.74 9.75 -8.29
N ASP A 109 -2.67 9.34 -9.54
CA ASP A 109 -1.54 9.62 -10.41
C ASP A 109 -1.60 11.01 -11.04
N SER A 110 -2.81 11.56 -11.14
CA SER A 110 -3.16 12.84 -11.75
C SER A 110 -4.41 13.41 -11.09
N PRO A 111 -4.65 14.73 -11.18
CA PRO A 111 -5.91 15.30 -10.72
C PRO A 111 -7.07 14.87 -11.64
N GLY A 112 -8.25 14.68 -11.04
CA GLY A 112 -9.49 14.44 -11.77
C GLY A 112 -9.89 12.97 -11.79
N ARG A 113 -10.68 12.59 -12.80
CA ARG A 113 -11.29 11.26 -12.86
C ARG A 113 -10.42 10.32 -13.69
N SER A 114 -9.95 9.22 -13.09
CA SER A 114 -9.16 8.19 -13.79
C SER A 114 -9.87 7.65 -15.03
N PRO A 115 -9.14 7.33 -16.13
CA PRO A 115 -9.69 6.66 -17.31
C PRO A 115 -10.40 5.35 -16.96
N ARG A 116 -11.37 4.93 -17.79
CA ARG A 116 -12.17 3.71 -17.51
C ARG A 116 -11.28 2.47 -17.31
N GLY A 117 -10.30 2.24 -18.18
CA GLY A 117 -9.40 1.10 -18.08
C GLY A 117 -8.61 1.06 -16.77
N ILE A 118 -8.19 2.23 -16.26
CA ILE A 118 -7.54 2.35 -14.96
C ILE A 118 -8.51 1.98 -13.84
N ARG A 119 -9.72 2.52 -13.83
CA ARG A 119 -10.72 2.19 -12.79
C ARG A 119 -11.15 0.72 -12.79
N ASP A 120 -11.18 0.11 -13.98
CA ASP A 120 -11.50 -1.31 -14.11
C ASP A 120 -10.34 -2.16 -13.55
N LEU A 121 -9.10 -1.76 -13.80
CA LEU A 121 -7.92 -2.41 -13.21
C LEU A 121 -7.81 -2.18 -11.70
N GLU A 122 -8.13 -0.97 -11.19
CA GLU A 122 -8.22 -0.70 -9.75
C GLU A 122 -9.22 -1.64 -9.06
N ARG A 123 -10.39 -1.87 -9.67
CA ARG A 123 -11.39 -2.82 -9.13
C ARG A 123 -10.87 -4.25 -9.14
N LEU A 124 -10.19 -4.67 -10.22
CA LEU A 124 -9.61 -6.00 -10.34
C LEU A 124 -8.55 -6.23 -9.26
N VAL A 125 -7.57 -5.33 -9.16
CA VAL A 125 -6.50 -5.41 -8.15
C VAL A 125 -7.08 -5.31 -6.74
N GLY A 126 -8.06 -4.42 -6.55
CA GLY A 126 -8.73 -4.23 -5.27
C GLY A 126 -9.48 -5.46 -4.76
N GLY A 127 -9.92 -6.36 -5.65
CA GLY A 127 -10.53 -7.63 -5.25
C GLY A 127 -9.56 -8.64 -4.66
N GLY A 128 -8.25 -8.46 -4.87
CA GLY A 128 -7.20 -9.36 -4.37
C GLY A 128 -6.60 -8.97 -3.02
N VAL A 129 -7.09 -7.89 -2.40
CA VAL A 129 -6.56 -7.37 -1.13
C VAL A 129 -7.69 -7.15 -0.11
N PRO A 130 -7.40 -7.11 1.20
CA PRO A 130 -8.44 -6.97 2.22
C PRO A 130 -9.31 -5.73 2.03
N ARG A 131 -8.68 -4.60 1.69
CA ARG A 131 -9.36 -3.31 1.54
C ARG A 131 -8.56 -2.35 0.67
N VAL A 132 -9.27 -1.45 0.00
CA VAL A 132 -8.67 -0.37 -0.80
C VAL A 132 -9.06 1.01 -0.25
N TRP A 133 -8.07 1.89 -0.16
CA TRP A 133 -8.24 3.32 0.07
C TRP A 133 -7.64 4.13 -1.07
N THR A 134 -8.07 5.38 -1.20
CA THR A 134 -7.53 6.31 -2.20
C THR A 134 -7.01 7.56 -1.51
N LEU A 135 -5.76 7.91 -1.78
CA LEU A 135 -5.17 9.19 -1.45
C LEU A 135 -5.29 10.11 -2.67
N PRO A 136 -5.93 11.27 -2.56
CA PRO A 136 -6.12 12.16 -3.69
C PRO A 136 -4.79 12.79 -4.13
N TRP A 137 -4.77 13.30 -5.36
CA TRP A 137 -3.65 14.08 -5.87
C TRP A 137 -3.37 15.32 -5.01
N VAL A 138 -2.08 15.57 -4.72
CA VAL A 138 -1.62 16.74 -3.96
C VAL A 138 -0.55 17.47 -4.75
N GLU A 139 -0.93 18.56 -5.42
CA GLU A 139 -0.03 19.32 -6.29
C GLU A 139 1.22 19.82 -5.57
N SER A 140 1.08 20.28 -4.32
CA SER A 140 2.20 20.84 -3.56
C SER A 140 3.32 19.83 -3.27
N TRP A 141 3.02 18.53 -3.26
CA TRP A 141 4.02 17.48 -3.04
C TRP A 141 4.97 17.29 -4.22
N ARG A 142 4.68 17.88 -5.39
CA ARG A 142 5.61 17.89 -6.52
C ARG A 142 6.75 18.88 -6.33
N ALA A 143 6.46 20.00 -5.67
CA ALA A 143 7.39 21.11 -5.52
C ALA A 143 8.13 21.08 -4.18
N ALA A 144 7.58 20.39 -3.18
CA ALA A 144 8.17 20.30 -1.85
C ALA A 144 7.89 18.93 -1.19
N PRO A 145 8.76 18.47 -0.28
CA PRO A 145 8.49 17.29 0.53
C PRO A 145 7.19 17.44 1.32
N ALA A 146 6.42 16.34 1.44
CA ALA A 146 5.23 16.33 2.27
C ALA A 146 5.60 16.47 3.75
N SER A 147 4.80 17.26 4.47
CA SER A 147 4.89 17.43 5.92
C SER A 147 3.52 17.27 6.57
N ALA A 148 3.50 16.72 7.79
CA ALA A 148 2.27 16.57 8.56
C ALA A 148 1.55 17.91 8.80
N GLN A 149 2.31 19.00 8.91
CA GLN A 149 1.81 20.35 9.15
C GLN A 149 1.13 20.94 7.90
N GLY A 150 1.60 20.59 6.70
CA GLY A 150 1.13 21.11 5.41
C GLY A 150 0.00 20.32 4.74
N LEU A 151 -0.61 19.34 5.43
CA LEU A 151 -1.66 18.51 4.83
C LEU A 151 -2.96 19.30 4.60
N SER A 152 -3.49 19.22 3.38
CA SER A 152 -4.82 19.77 3.07
C SER A 152 -5.93 19.00 3.82
N PRO A 153 -7.10 19.61 4.08
CA PRO A 153 -8.20 18.92 4.76
C PRO A 153 -8.66 17.63 4.07
N ARG A 154 -8.62 17.60 2.73
CA ARG A 154 -8.99 16.41 1.94
C ARG A 154 -8.01 15.26 2.18
N VAL A 155 -6.72 15.55 2.24
CA VAL A 155 -5.68 14.55 2.53
C VAL A 155 -5.78 14.06 3.96
N ARG A 156 -5.93 14.97 4.94
CA ARG A 156 -6.12 14.60 6.36
C ARG A 156 -7.30 13.68 6.54
N ARG A 157 -8.45 13.99 5.91
CA ARG A 157 -9.63 13.10 5.94
C ARG A 157 -9.34 11.73 5.34
N SER A 158 -8.61 11.66 4.24
CA SER A 158 -8.29 10.38 3.60
C SER A 158 -7.37 9.52 4.47
N LEU A 159 -6.35 10.14 5.09
CA LEU A 159 -5.44 9.47 6.01
C LEU A 159 -6.13 9.04 7.32
N ALA A 160 -7.08 9.83 7.83
CA ALA A 160 -7.84 9.50 9.04
C ALA A 160 -8.73 8.25 8.90
N LEU A 161 -9.00 7.79 7.67
CA LEU A 161 -9.75 6.56 7.40
C LEU A 161 -8.85 5.31 7.39
N LEU A 162 -7.53 5.49 7.47
CA LEU A 162 -6.58 4.38 7.46
C LEU A 162 -6.49 3.78 8.87
N PRO A 163 -6.48 2.44 9.00
CA PRO A 163 -6.28 1.76 10.28
C PRO A 163 -4.79 1.71 10.63
N VAL A 164 -4.18 2.89 10.78
CA VAL A 164 -2.73 3.10 10.99
C VAL A 164 -2.24 2.76 12.41
N PHE A 165 -3.14 2.38 13.31
CA PHE A 165 -2.80 1.94 14.66
C PHE A 165 -3.44 0.57 14.97
N PRO A 166 -2.78 -0.28 15.77
CA PRO A 166 -3.46 -1.41 16.37
C PRO A 166 -4.61 -0.91 17.25
N VAL A 167 -5.78 -1.52 17.08
CA VAL A 167 -6.78 -1.51 18.17
C VAL A 167 -6.14 -2.39 19.25
N ALA A 168 -5.96 -1.80 20.44
CA ALA A 168 -5.42 -2.48 21.61
C ALA A 168 -6.25 -3.73 21.98
#